data_AF-A0A168H4B1-F1
#
_entry.id   AF-A0A168H4B1-F1
#
_cell.length_a   1.000
_cell.length_b   1.000
_cell.length_c   1.000
_cell.angle_alpha   90.00
_cell.angle_beta   90.00
_cell.angle_gamma   90.00
#
_symmetry.space_group_name_H-M   'P 1'
#
loop_
_entity.id
_entity.type
_entity.pdbx_description
1 polymer ?
#
loop_
_entity_poly.entity_id
_entity_poly.type
_entity_poly.pdbx_seq_one_letter_code
_entity_poly.pdbx_strand_id
1 'polypeptide(L)'
;MSNFQMSLAYMLTHSFTLYPDRYKCPENMMIVRTERPILGAYFLISGLILILFYTPCFIVMVRSKCQVPAFQVMLILSVFDILSLSVNSVITGVLDLMGASFCHYPLFIFCAGAIGKGSWMGGCVACILLAVDRCVEVNSKFRLGFLFRKKVFRVVFCLMVLYWIYSWAFTKPLLFTSEYSSWFFDPKIGKEIIMQAVILCTFHAIAAYIYVYMQFFHSPPWLIIIGQLAWQWSNGCFCVSYLTLNQAIRNAVVRMIVPKSIRERLDLHIGIDEHLMNPRQQERGTIAINTVSTLVKVDTIM
;
A
#
# COMPACT_ATOMS: atom_id res chain seq x y z
N MET A 1 4.60 -16.57 -9.30
CA MET A 1 3.39 -16.06 -10.00
C MET A 1 3.77 -14.81 -10.77
N SER A 2 3.34 -14.66 -12.02
CA SER A 2 3.70 -13.50 -12.85
C SER A 2 2.84 -12.29 -12.49
N ASN A 3 3.43 -11.10 -12.39
CA ASN A 3 2.69 -9.84 -12.13
C ASN A 3 1.60 -9.56 -13.18
N PHE A 4 1.80 -10.06 -14.40
CA PHE A 4 0.84 -9.95 -15.49
C PHE A 4 -0.52 -10.58 -15.14
N GLN A 5 -0.54 -11.75 -14.52
CA GLN A 5 -1.78 -12.47 -14.18
C GLN A 5 -2.68 -11.71 -13.19
N MET A 6 -2.13 -10.72 -12.50
CA MET A 6 -2.84 -9.92 -11.48
C MET A 6 -3.07 -8.48 -11.94
N SER A 7 -2.94 -8.20 -13.24
CA SER A 7 -3.02 -6.85 -13.80
C SER A 7 -4.27 -6.62 -14.65
N LEU A 8 -4.59 -5.34 -14.89
CA LEU A 8 -5.70 -4.95 -15.76
C LEU A 8 -5.51 -5.46 -17.21
N ALA A 9 -4.27 -5.47 -17.71
CA ALA A 9 -3.94 -5.99 -19.03
C ALA A 9 -4.35 -7.47 -19.21
N TYR A 10 -4.22 -8.29 -18.17
CA TYR A 10 -4.70 -9.67 -18.20
C TYR A 10 -6.23 -9.74 -18.30
N MET A 11 -6.93 -8.95 -17.48
CA MET A 11 -8.40 -8.87 -17.50
C MET A 11 -8.92 -8.46 -18.89
N LEU A 12 -8.29 -7.46 -19.53
CA LEU A 12 -8.67 -6.99 -20.86
C LEU A 12 -8.40 -8.01 -21.98
N THR A 13 -7.33 -8.80 -21.85
CA THR A 13 -6.96 -9.82 -22.86
C THR A 13 -7.74 -11.12 -22.72
N HIS A 14 -8.35 -11.37 -21.56
CA HIS A 14 -9.09 -12.60 -21.26
C HIS A 14 -10.59 -12.32 -21.03
N SER A 15 -11.22 -11.59 -21.95
CA SER A 15 -12.68 -11.37 -22.00
C SER A 15 -13.29 -10.85 -20.69
N PHE A 16 -12.62 -9.91 -20.01
CA PHE A 16 -13.05 -9.34 -18.74
C PHE A 16 -13.15 -10.37 -17.59
N THR A 17 -12.40 -11.46 -17.67
CA THR A 17 -12.32 -12.45 -16.58
C THR A 17 -11.10 -12.19 -15.70
N LEU A 18 -11.31 -12.25 -14.38
CA LEU A 18 -10.23 -12.12 -13.39
C LEU A 18 -9.55 -13.46 -13.17
N TYR A 19 -8.26 -13.44 -12.81
CA TYR A 19 -7.50 -14.67 -12.61
C TYR A 19 -8.11 -15.53 -11.47
N PRO A 20 -8.60 -16.75 -11.77
CA PRO A 20 -9.48 -17.49 -10.88
C PRO A 20 -8.81 -17.90 -9.57
N ASP A 21 -7.54 -18.33 -9.55
CA ASP A 21 -6.93 -18.86 -8.32
C ASP A 21 -6.70 -17.78 -7.23
N ARG A 22 -6.67 -16.49 -7.60
CA ARG A 22 -6.44 -15.37 -6.66
C ARG A 22 -7.70 -14.57 -6.35
N TYR A 23 -8.58 -14.40 -7.34
CA TYR A 23 -9.77 -13.55 -7.21
C TYR A 23 -11.07 -14.35 -7.05
N LYS A 24 -11.01 -15.67 -6.81
CA LYS A 24 -12.18 -16.47 -6.47
C LYS A 24 -12.77 -16.03 -5.13
N CYS A 25 -14.00 -15.57 -5.17
CA CYS A 25 -14.75 -15.17 -3.98
C CYS A 25 -15.34 -16.39 -3.29
N PRO A 26 -15.11 -16.58 -1.97
CA PRO A 26 -15.84 -17.56 -1.19
C PRO A 26 -17.30 -17.11 -1.04
N GLU A 27 -18.25 -18.05 -1.06
CA GLU A 27 -19.70 -17.77 -1.02
C GLU A 27 -20.09 -16.90 0.19
N ASN A 28 -19.45 -17.10 1.35
CA ASN A 28 -19.69 -16.30 2.55
C ASN A 28 -19.36 -14.80 2.38
N MET A 29 -18.36 -14.43 1.57
CA MET A 29 -18.01 -13.02 1.33
C MET A 29 -18.93 -12.32 0.32
N MET A 30 -19.77 -13.08 -0.39
CA MET A 30 -20.78 -12.51 -1.30
C MET A 30 -22.06 -12.11 -0.55
N ILE A 31 -22.24 -12.60 0.67
CA ILE A 31 -23.45 -12.40 1.48
C ILE A 31 -23.21 -11.37 2.59
N VAL A 32 -22.00 -11.30 3.14
CA VAL A 32 -21.68 -10.37 4.22
C VAL A 32 -21.52 -8.94 3.68
N ARG A 33 -22.45 -8.08 4.08
CA ARG A 33 -22.44 -6.64 3.81
C ARG A 33 -22.13 -5.89 5.11
N THR A 34 -21.01 -5.17 5.15
CA THR A 34 -20.59 -4.39 6.32
C THR A 34 -20.85 -2.92 6.03
N GLU A 35 -22.01 -2.43 6.44
CA GLU A 35 -22.42 -1.05 6.17
C GLU A 35 -21.80 -0.09 7.18
N ARG A 36 -21.23 1.02 6.67
CA ARG A 36 -20.64 2.08 7.50
C ARG A 36 -21.20 3.44 7.08
N PRO A 37 -22.49 3.71 7.38
CA PRO A 37 -23.20 4.83 6.78
C PRO A 37 -22.60 6.19 7.14
N ILE A 38 -22.16 6.37 8.39
CA ILE A 38 -21.54 7.62 8.87
C ILE A 38 -20.21 7.89 8.16
N LEU A 39 -19.35 6.86 8.08
CA LEU A 39 -18.04 6.97 7.47
C LEU A 39 -18.12 7.11 5.94
N GLY A 40 -19.02 6.35 5.30
CA GLY A 40 -19.30 6.46 3.87
C GLY A 40 -19.87 7.82 3.49
N ALA A 41 -20.81 8.36 4.27
CA ALA A 41 -21.32 9.72 4.06
C ALA A 41 -20.22 10.78 4.22
N TYR A 42 -19.34 10.63 5.22
CA TYR A 42 -18.20 11.52 5.39
C TYR A 42 -17.27 11.49 4.16
N PHE A 43 -16.86 10.31 3.68
CA PHE A 43 -15.99 10.20 2.50
C PHE A 43 -16.66 10.76 1.23
N LEU A 44 -17.95 10.51 1.05
CA LEU A 44 -18.69 11.00 -0.11
C LEU A 44 -18.81 12.53 -0.11
N ILE A 45 -19.26 13.12 1.01
CA ILE A 45 -19.46 14.58 1.13
C ILE A 45 -18.13 15.31 1.06
N SER A 46 -17.11 14.86 1.83
CA SER A 46 -15.78 15.46 1.79
C SER A 46 -15.14 15.37 0.41
N GLY A 47 -15.28 14.22 -0.28
CA GLY A 47 -14.80 14.03 -1.64
C GLY A 47 -15.43 14.98 -2.65
N LEU A 48 -16.76 15.14 -2.60
CA LEU A 48 -17.49 16.09 -3.44
C LEU A 48 -17.04 17.53 -3.22
N ILE A 49 -16.86 17.94 -1.97
CA ILE A 49 -16.37 19.29 -1.62
C ILE A 49 -14.95 19.51 -2.14
N LEU A 50 -14.05 18.52 -1.95
CA LEU A 50 -12.68 18.62 -2.42
C LEU A 50 -12.59 18.69 -3.95
N ILE A 51 -13.37 17.88 -4.67
CA ILE A 51 -13.44 17.93 -6.14
C ILE A 51 -13.99 19.28 -6.60
N LEU A 52 -15.01 19.81 -5.92
CA LEU A 52 -15.55 21.13 -6.23
C LEU A 52 -14.50 22.23 -6.08
N PHE A 53 -13.67 22.20 -5.03
CA PHE A 53 -12.57 23.15 -4.86
C PHE A 53 -11.42 22.94 -5.85
N TYR A 54 -11.18 21.70 -6.28
CA TYR A 54 -10.13 21.38 -7.24
C TYR A 54 -10.49 21.85 -8.67
N THR A 55 -11.78 21.83 -9.00
CA THR A 55 -12.32 22.19 -10.32
C THR A 55 -11.96 23.61 -10.80
N PRO A 56 -12.14 24.71 -10.03
CA PRO A 56 -11.75 26.05 -10.46
C PRO A 56 -10.25 26.19 -10.69
N CYS A 57 -9.42 25.57 -9.83
CA CYS A 57 -7.97 25.54 -10.01
C CYS A 57 -7.58 24.85 -11.33
N PHE A 58 -8.20 23.71 -11.63
CA PHE A 58 -8.01 23.01 -12.91
C PHE A 58 -8.43 23.86 -14.12
N ILE A 59 -9.60 24.53 -14.06
CA ILE A 59 -10.10 25.38 -15.15
C ILE A 59 -9.13 26.55 -15.43
N VAL A 60 -8.67 27.24 -14.38
CA VAL A 60 -7.68 28.32 -14.51
C VAL A 60 -6.38 27.78 -15.12
N MET A 61 -5.96 26.58 -14.70
CA MET A 61 -4.75 25.96 -15.21
C MET A 61 -4.86 25.64 -16.70
N VAL A 62 -5.97 25.04 -17.14
CA VAL A 62 -6.22 24.72 -18.56
C VAL A 62 -6.32 25.98 -19.43
N ARG A 63 -6.93 27.06 -18.89
CA ARG A 63 -7.11 28.34 -19.60
C ARG A 63 -5.79 29.11 -19.75
N SER A 64 -4.85 28.92 -18.83
CA SER A 64 -3.55 29.58 -18.86
C SER A 64 -2.64 28.85 -19.85
N LYS A 65 -2.41 29.44 -21.03
CA LYS A 65 -1.47 28.91 -22.05
C LYS A 65 -0.03 28.99 -21.54
N CYS A 66 0.41 28.03 -20.75
CA CYS A 66 1.75 28.07 -20.17
C CYS A 66 2.69 27.07 -20.85
N GLN A 67 3.68 27.60 -21.57
CA GLN A 67 4.79 26.83 -22.15
C GLN A 67 5.85 26.41 -21.11
N VAL A 68 5.61 26.71 -19.82
CA VAL A 68 6.58 26.48 -18.75
C VAL A 68 6.49 25.02 -18.29
N PRO A 69 7.61 24.28 -18.26
CA PRO A 69 7.67 22.88 -17.83
C PRO A 69 6.96 22.58 -16.51
N ALA A 70 7.23 23.37 -15.47
CA ALA A 70 6.62 23.22 -14.14
C ALA A 70 5.09 23.23 -14.20
N PHE A 71 4.52 24.09 -15.03
CA PHE A 71 3.08 24.21 -15.18
C PHE A 71 2.46 23.00 -15.87
N GLN A 72 3.17 22.40 -16.83
CA GLN A 72 2.73 21.15 -17.46
C GLN A 72 2.70 19.99 -16.44
N VAL A 73 3.62 19.97 -15.47
CA VAL A 73 3.60 19.00 -14.35
C VAL A 73 2.46 19.29 -13.38
N MET A 74 2.18 20.55 -13.04
CA MET A 74 1.03 20.90 -12.18
C MET A 74 -0.30 20.52 -12.81
N LEU A 75 -0.45 20.70 -14.13
CA LEU A 75 -1.67 20.34 -14.84
C LEU A 75 -1.91 18.82 -14.86
N ILE A 76 -0.89 17.99 -15.07
CA ILE A 76 -1.08 16.53 -15.00
C ILE A 76 -1.26 16.02 -13.57
N LEU A 77 -0.59 16.65 -12.58
CA LEU A 77 -0.79 16.34 -11.16
C LEU A 77 -2.24 16.59 -10.75
N SER A 78 -2.82 17.71 -11.17
CA SER A 78 -4.24 18.00 -10.89
C SER A 78 -5.20 16.96 -11.47
N VAL A 79 -4.92 16.41 -12.66
CA VAL A 79 -5.69 15.29 -13.22
C VAL A 79 -5.54 14.04 -12.36
N PHE A 80 -4.33 13.71 -11.91
CA PHE A 80 -4.10 12.56 -11.03
C PHE A 80 -4.78 12.69 -9.67
N ASP A 81 -4.79 13.88 -9.08
CA ASP A 81 -5.46 14.15 -7.81
C ASP A 81 -6.98 13.99 -7.95
N ILE A 82 -7.59 14.51 -9.02
CA ILE A 82 -9.04 14.33 -9.28
C ILE A 82 -9.38 12.85 -9.47
N LEU A 83 -8.57 12.11 -10.24
CA LEU A 83 -8.76 10.66 -10.44
C LEU A 83 -8.62 9.88 -9.12
N SER A 84 -7.62 10.23 -8.30
CA SER A 84 -7.38 9.62 -7.00
C SER A 84 -8.51 9.93 -6.00
N LEU A 85 -8.96 11.19 -5.93
CA LEU A 85 -10.08 11.62 -5.09
C LEU A 85 -11.40 10.93 -5.48
N SER A 86 -11.62 10.75 -6.78
CA SER A 86 -12.79 10.02 -7.28
C SER A 86 -12.82 8.59 -6.75
N VAL A 87 -11.68 7.89 -6.73
CA VAL A 87 -11.59 6.51 -6.22
C VAL A 87 -11.61 6.48 -4.69
N ASN A 88 -10.75 7.27 -4.04
CA ASN A 88 -10.52 7.20 -2.60
C ASN A 88 -11.65 7.79 -1.76
N SER A 89 -12.39 8.78 -2.28
CA SER A 89 -13.46 9.44 -1.52
C SER A 89 -14.84 9.14 -2.08
N VAL A 90 -15.09 9.38 -3.37
CA VAL A 90 -16.44 9.23 -3.95
C VAL A 90 -16.83 7.75 -4.08
N ILE A 91 -16.00 6.95 -4.75
CA ILE A 91 -16.27 5.52 -4.93
C ILE A 91 -16.23 4.80 -3.58
N THR A 92 -15.22 5.06 -2.73
CA THR A 92 -15.17 4.53 -1.35
C THR A 92 -16.44 4.86 -0.58
N GLY A 93 -16.89 6.13 -0.60
CA GLY A 93 -18.08 6.55 0.12
C GLY A 93 -19.34 5.83 -0.35
N VAL A 94 -19.53 5.67 -1.66
CA VAL A 94 -20.65 4.91 -2.22
C VAL A 94 -20.58 3.43 -1.82
N LEU A 95 -19.40 2.81 -1.92
CA LEU A 95 -19.21 1.41 -1.55
C LEU A 95 -19.42 1.16 -0.04
N ASP A 96 -19.01 2.09 0.82
CA ASP A 96 -19.22 2.02 2.28
C ASP A 96 -20.70 2.21 2.66
N LEU A 97 -21.42 3.11 1.98
CA LEU A 97 -22.87 3.28 2.14
C LEU A 97 -23.63 2.02 1.75
N MET A 98 -23.17 1.35 0.69
CA MET A 98 -23.72 0.07 0.25
C MET A 98 -23.16 -1.12 1.04
N GLY A 99 -22.16 -0.94 1.91
CA GLY A 99 -21.41 -2.01 2.55
C GLY A 99 -20.78 -3.03 1.59
N ALA A 100 -20.61 -2.67 0.31
CA ALA A 100 -20.20 -3.56 -0.76
C ALA A 100 -18.68 -3.72 -0.78
N SER A 101 -18.21 -4.96 -0.64
CA SER A 101 -16.81 -5.36 -0.82
C SER A 101 -16.52 -5.88 -2.22
N PHE A 102 -15.24 -6.13 -2.54
CA PHE A 102 -14.75 -6.65 -3.84
C PHE A 102 -15.66 -7.70 -4.49
N CYS A 103 -16.14 -8.69 -3.73
CA CYS A 103 -16.93 -9.80 -4.27
C CYS A 103 -18.31 -9.43 -4.82
N HIS A 104 -18.87 -8.28 -4.46
CA HIS A 104 -20.16 -7.82 -4.98
C HIS A 104 -20.04 -7.23 -6.38
N TYR A 105 -18.96 -6.45 -6.62
CA TYR A 105 -18.71 -5.75 -7.89
C TYR A 105 -17.24 -5.90 -8.31
N PRO A 106 -16.77 -7.12 -8.62
CA PRO A 106 -15.34 -7.40 -8.73
C PRO A 106 -14.68 -6.64 -9.88
N LEU A 107 -15.31 -6.55 -11.05
CA LEU A 107 -14.74 -5.82 -12.19
C LEU A 107 -14.68 -4.31 -11.93
N PHE A 108 -15.74 -3.72 -11.38
CA PHE A 108 -15.79 -2.30 -11.07
C PHE A 108 -14.73 -1.91 -10.04
N ILE A 109 -14.65 -2.65 -8.93
CA ILE A 109 -13.68 -2.40 -7.85
C ILE A 109 -12.25 -2.63 -8.36
N PHE A 110 -12.02 -3.66 -9.19
CA PHE A 110 -10.70 -3.92 -9.78
C PHE A 110 -10.23 -2.77 -10.69
N CYS A 111 -11.11 -2.29 -11.58
CA CYS A 111 -10.83 -1.16 -12.46
C CYS A 111 -10.61 0.14 -11.67
N ALA A 112 -11.48 0.44 -10.70
CA ALA A 112 -11.37 1.63 -9.85
C ALA A 112 -10.05 1.61 -9.06
N GLY A 113 -9.69 0.46 -8.48
CA GLY A 113 -8.44 0.28 -7.76
C GLY A 113 -7.19 0.38 -8.64
N ALA A 114 -7.28 -0.03 -9.92
CA ALA A 114 -6.21 0.18 -10.89
C ALA A 114 -6.01 1.66 -11.22
N ILE A 115 -7.11 2.40 -11.43
CA ILE A 115 -7.09 3.85 -11.68
C ILE A 115 -6.49 4.58 -10.48
N GLY A 116 -7.00 4.31 -9.27
CA GLY A 116 -6.51 4.97 -8.04
C GLY A 116 -5.04 4.68 -7.77
N LYS A 117 -4.60 3.45 -7.96
CA LYS A 117 -3.18 3.10 -7.84
C LYS A 117 -2.32 3.80 -8.91
N GLY A 118 -2.77 3.76 -10.16
CA GLY A 118 -2.08 4.38 -11.28
C GLY A 118 -1.88 5.87 -11.05
N SER A 119 -2.96 6.61 -10.77
CA SER A 119 -2.91 8.05 -10.50
C SER A 119 -2.08 8.38 -9.27
N TRP A 120 -2.16 7.60 -8.18
CA TRP A 120 -1.30 7.80 -7.01
C TRP A 120 0.18 7.69 -7.38
N MET A 121 0.55 6.64 -8.10
CA MET A 121 1.93 6.39 -8.49
C MET A 121 2.48 7.45 -9.47
N GLY A 122 1.65 7.87 -10.44
CA GLY A 122 1.97 8.99 -11.33
C GLY A 122 2.09 10.32 -10.58
N GLY A 123 1.21 10.57 -9.61
CA GLY A 123 1.22 11.75 -8.75
C GLY A 123 2.50 11.87 -7.93
N CYS A 124 3.01 10.77 -7.37
CA CYS A 124 4.29 10.77 -6.65
C CYS A 124 5.46 11.25 -7.53
N VAL A 125 5.55 10.78 -8.78
CA VAL A 125 6.59 11.21 -9.72
C VAL A 125 6.42 12.69 -10.07
N ALA A 126 5.19 13.15 -10.29
CA ALA A 126 4.90 14.56 -10.55
C ALA A 126 5.30 15.46 -9.36
N CYS A 127 5.02 15.06 -8.12
CA CYS A 127 5.44 15.78 -6.92
C CYS A 127 6.97 15.86 -6.78
N ILE A 128 7.69 14.77 -7.09
CA ILE A 128 9.15 14.77 -7.11
C ILE A 128 9.67 15.77 -8.15
N LEU A 129 9.11 15.76 -9.36
CA LEU A 129 9.50 16.71 -10.41
C LEU A 129 9.23 18.16 -9.99
N LEU A 130 8.11 18.45 -9.34
CA LEU A 130 7.84 19.80 -8.80
C LEU A 130 8.81 20.19 -7.69
N ALA A 131 9.19 19.27 -6.82
CA ALA A 131 10.19 19.55 -5.79
C ALA A 131 11.55 19.89 -6.40
N VAL A 132 11.98 19.13 -7.42
CA VAL A 132 13.22 19.41 -8.15
C VAL A 132 13.15 20.76 -8.88
N ASP A 133 12.00 21.11 -9.47
CA ASP A 133 11.78 22.42 -10.10
C ASP A 133 12.02 23.57 -9.11
N ARG A 134 11.47 23.47 -7.89
CA ARG A 134 11.71 24.45 -6.82
C ARG A 134 13.16 24.51 -6.36
N CYS A 135 13.88 23.39 -6.32
CA CYS A 135 15.32 23.39 -6.03
C CYS A 135 16.14 24.10 -7.12
N VAL A 136 15.75 23.97 -8.38
CA VAL A 136 16.41 24.63 -9.53
C VAL A 136 16.13 26.13 -9.53
N GLU A 137 14.92 26.54 -9.14
CA GLU A 137 14.54 27.95 -9.00
C GLU A 137 15.36 28.66 -7.91
N VAL A 138 15.57 28.00 -6.76
CA VAL A 138 16.38 28.56 -5.65
C VAL A 138 17.87 28.55 -5.96
N ASN A 139 18.37 27.52 -6.66
CA ASN A 139 19.79 27.40 -7.01
C ASN A 139 19.97 27.10 -8.50
N SER A 140 20.30 28.14 -9.27
CA SER A 140 20.54 28.03 -10.71
C SER A 140 21.73 27.12 -11.10
N LYS A 141 22.63 26.82 -10.15
CA LYS A 141 23.74 25.86 -10.33
C LYS A 141 23.38 24.42 -9.95
N PHE A 142 22.12 24.15 -9.60
CA PHE A 142 21.69 22.81 -9.21
C PHE A 142 21.85 21.81 -10.36
N ARG A 143 22.52 20.70 -10.09
CA ARG A 143 22.93 19.72 -11.11
C ARG A 143 21.75 19.11 -11.88
N LEU A 144 20.54 19.06 -11.30
CA LEU A 144 19.35 18.51 -11.97
C LEU A 144 18.58 19.54 -12.81
N GLY A 145 19.05 20.79 -12.92
CA GLY A 145 18.42 21.82 -13.75
C GLY A 145 18.32 21.45 -15.23
N PHE A 146 19.12 20.51 -15.72
CA PHE A 146 19.03 20.03 -17.11
C PHE A 146 17.69 19.34 -17.43
N LEU A 147 16.99 18.81 -16.42
CA LEU A 147 15.74 18.06 -16.57
C LEU A 147 14.62 18.93 -17.16
N PHE A 148 14.64 20.23 -16.86
CA PHE A 148 13.64 21.20 -17.29
C PHE A 148 13.97 21.87 -18.63
N ARG A 149 15.04 21.46 -19.32
CA ARG A 149 15.31 21.94 -20.70
C ARG A 149 14.26 21.41 -21.66
N LYS A 150 13.68 22.26 -22.53
CA LYS A 150 12.55 21.91 -23.45
C LYS A 150 12.61 20.51 -24.10
N LYS A 151 13.76 20.09 -24.65
CA LYS A 151 13.92 18.77 -25.29
C LYS A 151 13.94 17.63 -24.26
N VAL A 152 14.68 17.79 -23.18
CA VAL A 152 14.80 16.79 -22.10
C VAL A 152 13.48 16.68 -21.35
N PHE A 153 12.86 17.81 -21.01
CA PHE A 153 11.59 17.86 -20.32
C PHE A 153 10.49 17.12 -21.08
N ARG A 154 10.45 17.23 -22.41
CA ARG A 154 9.51 16.45 -23.23
C ARG A 154 9.69 14.94 -23.02
N VAL A 155 10.94 14.45 -22.99
CA VAL A 155 11.24 13.04 -22.71
C VAL A 155 10.83 12.66 -21.30
N VAL A 156 11.14 13.48 -20.29
CA VAL A 156 10.78 13.26 -18.88
C VAL A 156 9.27 13.18 -18.70
N PHE A 157 8.53 14.09 -19.34
CA PHE A 157 7.08 14.10 -19.33
C PHE A 157 6.51 12.83 -19.97
N CYS A 158 7.03 12.42 -21.13
CA CYS A 158 6.65 11.16 -21.78
C CYS A 158 6.95 9.96 -20.87
N LEU A 159 8.11 9.90 -20.22
CA LEU A 159 8.46 8.82 -19.29
C LEU A 159 7.51 8.76 -18.09
N MET A 160 7.11 9.91 -17.53
CA MET A 160 6.14 9.98 -16.46
C MET A 160 4.77 9.45 -16.89
N VAL A 161 4.28 9.82 -18.08
CA VAL A 161 3.02 9.30 -18.63
C VAL A 161 3.11 7.81 -18.92
N LEU A 162 4.22 7.34 -19.48
CA LEU A 162 4.45 5.90 -19.71
C LEU A 162 4.47 5.11 -18.40
N TYR A 163 5.11 5.66 -17.36
CA TYR A 163 5.14 5.05 -16.03
C TYR A 163 3.74 4.98 -15.41
N TRP A 164 2.92 6.02 -15.59
CA TRP A 164 1.52 6.03 -15.18
C TRP A 164 0.71 4.94 -15.90
N ILE A 165 0.81 4.85 -17.23
CA ILE A 165 0.12 3.81 -18.04
C ILE A 165 0.58 2.42 -17.62
N TYR A 166 1.89 2.23 -17.44
CA TYR A 166 2.46 0.97 -16.99
C TYR A 166 1.91 0.57 -15.61
N SER A 167 1.89 1.52 -14.67
CA SER A 167 1.37 1.30 -13.32
C SER A 167 -0.11 0.95 -13.33
N TRP A 168 -0.90 1.63 -14.16
CA TRP A 168 -2.33 1.38 -14.33
C TRP A 168 -2.62 0.01 -14.96
N ALA A 169 -1.88 -0.41 -15.99
CA ALA A 169 -2.19 -1.60 -16.79
C ALA A 169 -1.52 -2.89 -16.30
N PHE A 170 -0.28 -2.84 -15.82
CA PHE A 170 0.57 -4.02 -15.60
C PHE A 170 0.85 -4.33 -14.14
N THR A 171 0.38 -3.51 -13.21
CA THR A 171 0.60 -3.75 -11.79
C THR A 171 -0.66 -4.21 -11.09
N LYS A 172 -0.49 -4.87 -9.94
CA LYS A 172 -1.61 -5.35 -9.10
C LYS A 172 -2.47 -4.18 -8.63
N PRO A 173 -3.78 -4.12 -8.94
CA PRO A 173 -4.62 -3.05 -8.46
C PRO A 173 -4.92 -3.19 -6.96
N LEU A 174 -5.47 -2.13 -6.38
CA LEU A 174 -5.97 -2.16 -5.02
C LEU A 174 -7.39 -2.75 -5.00
N LEU A 175 -7.72 -3.54 -3.98
CA LEU A 175 -9.04 -4.11 -3.77
C LEU A 175 -9.70 -3.43 -2.57
N PHE A 176 -10.95 -3.03 -2.73
CA PHE A 176 -11.72 -2.41 -1.66
C PHE A 176 -12.32 -3.45 -0.71
N THR A 177 -12.25 -3.16 0.60
CA THR A 177 -12.97 -3.88 1.65
C THR A 177 -13.72 -2.91 2.56
N SER A 178 -15.01 -3.18 2.76
CA SER A 178 -15.88 -2.38 3.63
C SER A 178 -15.61 -2.62 5.13
N GLU A 179 -14.91 -3.71 5.50
CA GLU A 179 -14.53 -3.98 6.90
C GLU A 179 -13.57 -2.91 7.45
N TYR A 180 -12.72 -2.34 6.58
CA TYR A 180 -11.75 -1.31 6.94
C TYR A 180 -11.99 0.01 6.20
N SER A 181 -13.00 0.07 5.33
CA SER A 181 -13.28 1.23 4.47
C SER A 181 -12.05 1.72 3.71
N SER A 182 -11.28 0.77 3.16
CA SER A 182 -9.97 1.06 2.57
C SER A 182 -9.59 0.08 1.45
N TRP A 183 -8.52 0.44 0.74
CA TRP A 183 -8.05 -0.18 -0.50
C TRP A 183 -6.72 -0.90 -0.26
N PHE A 184 -6.65 -2.21 -0.52
CA PHE A 184 -5.48 -3.05 -0.20
C PHE A 184 -4.95 -3.85 -1.39
N PHE A 185 -3.64 -4.09 -1.42
CA PHE A 185 -3.02 -4.97 -2.43
C PHE A 185 -3.38 -6.45 -2.23
N ASP A 186 -3.61 -6.87 -0.99
CA ASP A 186 -4.07 -8.20 -0.63
C ASP A 186 -4.98 -8.11 0.60
N PRO A 187 -6.27 -8.50 0.51
CA PRO A 187 -7.23 -8.38 1.60
C PRO A 187 -6.91 -9.26 2.82
N LYS A 188 -5.95 -10.20 2.68
CA LYS A 188 -5.54 -11.14 3.73
C LYS A 188 -4.35 -10.64 4.60
N ILE A 189 -3.71 -9.51 4.28
CA ILE A 189 -2.39 -9.13 4.85
C ILE A 189 -2.45 -7.75 5.60
N GLY A 190 -3.64 -7.26 5.94
CA GLY A 190 -3.84 -5.83 6.22
C GLY A 190 -3.14 -5.23 7.45
N LYS A 191 -3.15 -5.86 8.63
CA LYS A 191 -2.95 -5.10 9.88
C LYS A 191 -1.51 -4.63 10.13
N GLU A 192 -0.52 -5.50 9.90
CA GLU A 192 0.88 -5.24 10.27
C GLU A 192 1.58 -4.26 9.32
N ILE A 193 1.29 -4.35 8.01
CA ILE A 193 1.91 -3.51 6.98
C ILE A 193 1.36 -2.07 7.02
N ILE A 194 0.05 -1.91 7.29
CA ILE A 194 -0.56 -0.58 7.39
C ILE A 194 0.03 0.19 8.57
N MET A 195 0.17 -0.45 9.72
CA MET A 195 0.80 0.18 10.89
C MET A 195 2.25 0.61 10.59
N GLN A 196 3.01 -0.21 9.88
CA GLN A 196 4.37 0.15 9.43
C GLN A 196 4.36 1.39 8.55
N ALA A 197 3.50 1.44 7.53
CA ALA A 197 3.41 2.56 6.60
C ALA A 197 2.95 3.86 7.29
N VAL A 198 1.97 3.77 8.20
CA VAL A 198 1.49 4.94 8.96
C VAL A 198 2.58 5.51 9.86
N ILE A 199 3.25 4.66 10.65
CA ILE A 199 4.35 5.07 11.52
C ILE A 199 5.44 5.79 10.71
N LEU A 200 5.85 5.19 9.58
CA LEU A 200 6.84 5.77 8.68
C LEU A 200 6.43 7.17 8.18
N CYS A 201 5.22 7.27 7.63
CA CYS A 201 4.74 8.49 6.98
C CYS A 201 4.58 9.62 7.99
N THR A 202 4.16 9.34 9.22
CA THR A 202 4.05 10.35 10.29
C THR A 202 5.42 10.93 10.65
N PHE A 203 6.46 10.12 10.83
CA PHE A 203 7.81 10.62 11.12
C PHE A 203 8.39 11.45 9.95
N HIS A 204 8.15 11.02 8.71
CA HIS A 204 8.56 11.79 7.53
C HIS A 204 7.82 13.13 7.42
N ALA A 205 6.51 13.17 7.68
CA ALA A 205 5.72 14.39 7.64
C ALA A 205 6.15 15.40 8.72
N ILE A 206 6.40 14.92 9.95
CA ILE A 206 6.88 15.75 11.06
C ILE A 206 8.25 16.34 10.73
N ALA A 207 9.19 15.53 10.24
CA ALA A 207 10.49 16.02 9.83
C ALA A 207 10.35 17.08 8.72
N ALA A 208 9.63 16.78 7.65
CA ALA A 208 9.43 17.72 6.53
C ALA A 208 8.85 19.07 6.99
N TYR A 209 7.83 19.06 7.84
CA TYR A 209 7.21 20.28 8.35
C TYR A 209 8.17 21.14 9.19
N ILE A 210 8.95 20.49 10.06
CA ILE A 210 9.94 21.16 10.92
C ILE A 210 11.06 21.79 10.07
N TYR A 211 11.54 21.09 9.06
CA TYR A 211 12.58 21.63 8.16
C TYR A 211 12.06 22.77 7.29
N VAL A 212 10.81 22.71 6.83
CA VAL A 212 10.16 23.84 6.11
C VAL A 212 10.04 25.05 7.05
N TYR A 213 9.64 24.85 8.31
CA TYR A 213 9.57 25.94 9.29
C TYR A 213 10.93 26.62 9.51
N MET A 214 12.00 25.83 9.62
CA MET A 214 13.38 26.33 9.77
C MET A 214 13.85 27.21 8.61
N GLN A 215 13.28 27.01 7.43
CA GLN A 215 13.65 27.77 6.24
C GLN A 215 13.09 29.19 6.26
N PHE A 216 11.96 29.43 6.94
CA PHE A 216 11.27 30.73 6.92
C PHE A 216 11.34 31.48 8.26
N PHE A 217 11.54 30.78 9.37
CA PHE A 217 11.53 31.37 10.72
C PHE A 217 12.78 31.03 11.51
N HIS A 218 13.22 31.98 12.34
CA HIS A 218 14.37 31.78 13.21
C HIS A 218 14.08 30.68 14.23
N SER A 219 14.77 29.56 14.10
CA SER A 219 14.43 28.34 14.81
C SER A 219 15.28 28.16 16.06
N PRO A 220 14.66 28.00 17.23
CA PRO A 220 15.40 27.76 18.46
C PRO A 220 16.09 26.38 18.45
N PRO A 221 17.20 26.19 19.18
CA PRO A 221 18.02 24.97 19.10
C PRO A 221 17.27 23.67 19.38
N TRP A 222 16.28 23.69 20.28
CA TRP A 222 15.48 22.50 20.61
C TRP A 222 14.65 22.01 19.41
N LEU A 223 14.16 22.91 18.56
CA LEU A 223 13.37 22.57 17.38
C LEU A 223 14.24 21.90 16.30
N ILE A 224 15.52 22.32 16.18
CA ILE A 224 16.52 21.72 15.28
C ILE A 224 16.83 20.29 15.69
N ILE A 225 16.97 20.05 17.00
CA ILE A 225 17.19 18.71 17.55
C ILE A 225 15.98 17.81 17.27
N ILE A 226 14.75 18.31 17.45
CA ILE A 226 13.53 17.55 17.14
C ILE A 226 13.46 17.18 15.65
N GLY A 227 13.81 18.11 14.75
CA GLY A 227 13.86 17.83 13.30
C GLY A 227 14.84 16.71 12.96
N GLN A 228 16.04 16.74 13.55
CA GLN A 228 17.05 15.69 13.38
C GLN A 228 16.61 14.34 13.96
N LEU A 229 16.01 14.34 15.16
CA LEU A 229 15.49 13.13 15.78
C LEU A 229 14.34 12.52 14.96
N ALA A 230 13.41 13.35 14.45
CA ALA A 230 12.33 12.89 13.59
C ALA A 230 12.86 12.27 12.28
N TRP A 231 13.90 12.84 11.69
CA TRP A 231 14.57 12.29 10.51
C TRP A 231 15.32 10.98 10.80
N GLN A 232 16.00 10.87 11.94
CA GLN A 232 16.65 9.64 12.36
C GLN A 232 15.63 8.51 12.58
N TRP A 233 14.53 8.82 13.26
CA TRP A 233 13.43 7.89 13.49
C TRP A 233 12.67 7.52 12.22
N SER A 234 12.63 8.40 11.21
CA SER A 234 12.03 8.09 9.91
C SER A 234 12.73 6.92 9.22
N ASN A 235 14.03 6.72 9.49
CA ASN A 235 14.80 5.58 8.98
C ASN A 235 14.83 4.40 9.97
N GLY A 236 14.92 4.67 11.27
CA GLY A 236 15.00 3.65 12.32
C GLY A 236 13.68 2.92 12.62
N CYS A 237 12.54 3.58 12.39
CA CYS A 237 11.22 3.01 12.69
C CYS A 237 10.94 1.73 11.90
N PHE A 238 11.47 1.57 10.69
CA PHE A 238 11.35 0.33 9.92
C PHE A 238 11.86 -0.89 10.69
N CYS A 239 13.05 -0.79 11.29
CA CYS A 239 13.63 -1.90 12.03
C CYS A 239 12.76 -2.29 13.23
N VAL A 240 12.29 -1.30 13.99
CA VAL A 240 11.43 -1.53 15.16
C VAL A 240 10.08 -2.10 14.75
N SER A 241 9.45 -1.56 13.70
CA SER A 241 8.16 -2.03 13.23
C SER A 241 8.23 -3.40 12.55
N TYR A 242 9.34 -3.76 11.90
CA TYR A 242 9.53 -5.14 11.40
C TYR A 242 9.75 -6.14 12.54
N LEU A 243 10.53 -5.80 13.57
CA LEU A 243 10.77 -6.68 14.71
C LEU A 243 9.53 -6.88 15.60
N THR A 244 8.69 -5.86 15.73
CA THR A 244 7.48 -5.92 16.58
C THR A 244 6.28 -6.49 15.83
N LEU A 245 6.04 -6.01 14.60
CA LEU A 245 4.83 -6.34 13.85
C LEU A 245 5.03 -7.54 12.93
N ASN A 246 6.18 -7.74 12.27
CA ASN A 246 6.33 -8.87 11.34
C ASN A 246 6.78 -10.14 12.07
N GLN A 247 5.83 -11.03 12.34
CA GLN A 247 6.07 -12.26 13.11
C GLN A 247 7.13 -13.17 12.47
N ALA A 248 7.21 -13.22 11.13
CA ALA A 248 8.21 -14.04 10.45
C ALA A 248 9.63 -13.52 10.65
N ILE A 249 9.83 -12.20 10.53
CA ILE A 249 11.13 -11.55 10.77
C ILE A 249 11.50 -11.65 12.25
N ARG A 250 10.56 -11.39 13.15
CA ARG A 250 10.77 -11.55 14.60
C ARG A 250 11.23 -12.97 14.94
N ASN A 251 10.54 -13.97 14.41
CA ASN A 251 10.87 -15.38 14.64
C ASN A 251 12.23 -15.76 14.05
N ALA A 252 12.59 -15.23 12.88
CA ALA A 252 13.91 -15.44 12.28
C ALA A 252 15.04 -14.79 13.10
N VAL A 253 14.82 -13.56 13.60
CA VAL A 253 15.78 -12.84 14.44
C VAL A 253 15.95 -13.52 15.80
N VAL A 254 14.86 -13.99 16.43
CA VAL A 254 14.93 -14.79 17.66
C VAL A 254 15.72 -16.08 17.44
N ARG A 255 15.54 -16.75 16.28
CA ARG A 255 16.33 -17.94 15.91
C ARG A 255 17.82 -17.64 15.71
N MET A 256 18.18 -16.43 15.30
CA MET A 256 19.57 -16.01 15.09
C MET A 256 20.26 -15.55 16.39
N ILE A 257 19.52 -14.90 17.30
CA ILE A 257 20.06 -14.31 18.54
C ILE A 257 20.01 -15.30 19.73
N VAL A 258 18.96 -16.11 19.85
CA VAL A 258 18.74 -16.97 21.02
C VAL A 258 19.17 -18.41 20.74
N PRO A 259 20.13 -18.97 21.50
CA PRO A 259 20.55 -20.37 21.35
C PRO A 259 19.43 -21.35 21.71
N LYS A 260 19.43 -22.51 21.03
CA LYS A 260 18.35 -23.53 21.12
C LYS A 260 17.99 -23.95 22.55
N SER A 261 18.99 -24.06 23.42
CA SER A 261 18.85 -24.47 24.82
C SER A 261 18.05 -23.49 25.69
N ILE A 262 18.01 -22.20 25.35
CA ILE A 262 17.20 -21.19 26.07
C ILE A 262 15.79 -21.11 25.46
N ARG A 263 15.66 -21.34 24.15
CA ARG A 263 14.39 -21.33 23.43
C ARG A 263 13.44 -22.43 23.90
N GLU A 264 13.96 -23.62 24.16
CA GLU A 264 13.20 -24.76 24.70
C GLU A 264 12.75 -24.55 26.15
N ARG A 265 13.49 -23.76 26.94
CA ARG A 265 13.21 -23.53 28.36
C ARG A 265 12.12 -22.46 28.61
N LEU A 266 11.88 -21.60 27.62
CA LEU A 266 10.94 -20.47 27.68
C LEU A 266 9.67 -20.69 26.85
N ASP A 267 9.49 -21.88 26.28
CA ASP A 267 8.32 -22.30 25.50
C ASP A 267 7.93 -21.34 24.35
N LEU A 268 8.91 -20.66 23.75
CA LEU A 268 8.71 -19.82 22.57
C LEU A 268 8.43 -20.72 21.35
N HIS A 269 7.15 -21.03 21.13
CA HIS A 269 6.67 -21.82 20.00
C HIS A 269 7.02 -21.12 18.66
N ILE A 270 7.94 -21.72 17.90
CA ILE A 270 8.30 -21.25 16.55
C ILE A 270 8.32 -22.41 15.55
N GLY A 271 7.16 -22.63 14.93
CA GLY A 271 7.04 -23.18 13.57
C GLY A 271 7.06 -24.71 13.44
N ILE A 272 6.24 -25.19 12.49
CA ILE A 272 5.99 -26.59 12.12
C ILE A 272 7.28 -27.38 11.79
N ASP A 273 8.36 -26.70 11.41
CA ASP A 273 9.60 -27.32 10.92
C ASP A 273 10.39 -28.08 12.01
N GLU A 274 10.22 -27.76 13.30
CA GLU A 274 10.98 -28.39 14.39
C GLU A 274 10.32 -29.69 14.91
N HIS A 275 9.01 -29.88 14.66
CA HIS A 275 8.32 -31.15 14.94
C HIS A 275 8.74 -32.28 13.98
N LEU A 276 9.21 -31.95 12.77
CA LEU A 276 9.69 -32.92 11.79
C LEU A 276 11.10 -33.45 12.12
N MET A 277 11.85 -32.80 13.02
CA MET A 277 13.22 -33.17 13.37
C MET A 277 13.38 -33.84 14.75
N ASN A 278 12.30 -34.14 15.47
CA ASN A 278 12.39 -34.83 16.76
C ASN A 278 12.06 -36.33 16.64
N PRO A 279 13.05 -37.22 16.47
CA PRO A 279 12.81 -38.67 16.35
C PRO A 279 12.14 -39.29 17.58
N ARG A 280 12.20 -38.65 18.75
CA ARG A 280 11.62 -39.17 20.01
C ARG A 280 10.09 -39.04 20.10
N GLN A 281 9.46 -38.12 19.36
CA GLN A 281 7.99 -38.03 19.29
C GLN A 281 7.41 -38.92 18.19
N GLN A 282 8.16 -39.17 17.11
CA GLN A 282 7.74 -40.10 16.06
C GLN A 282 7.72 -41.55 16.57
N GLU A 283 8.70 -41.99 17.38
CA GLU A 283 8.62 -43.30 18.05
C GLU A 283 7.42 -43.42 18.99
N ARG A 284 7.13 -42.37 19.78
CA ARG A 284 5.97 -42.37 20.70
C ARG A 284 4.63 -42.41 19.96
N GLY A 285 4.55 -41.74 18.81
CA GLY A 285 3.40 -41.78 17.90
C GLY A 285 3.24 -43.14 17.20
N THR A 286 4.32 -43.73 16.71
CA THR A 286 4.28 -45.06 16.06
C THR A 286 3.93 -46.17 17.05
N ILE A 287 4.43 -46.11 18.30
CA ILE A 287 4.06 -47.08 19.35
C ILE A 287 2.57 -46.93 19.73
N ALA A 288 2.05 -45.70 19.82
CA ALA A 288 0.63 -45.46 20.09
C ALA A 288 -0.28 -45.90 18.92
N ILE A 289 0.10 -45.63 17.67
CA ILE A 289 -0.66 -46.03 16.47
C ILE A 289 -0.66 -47.55 16.28
N ASN A 290 0.45 -48.22 16.58
CA ASN A 290 0.53 -49.68 16.53
C ASN A 290 -0.34 -50.33 17.62
N THR A 291 -0.39 -49.76 18.83
CA THR A 291 -1.22 -50.26 19.95
C THR A 291 -2.72 -50.04 19.69
N VAL A 292 -3.09 -48.91 19.08
CA VAL A 292 -4.49 -48.62 18.69
C VAL A 292 -4.91 -49.48 17.48
N SER A 293 -4.00 -49.74 16.52
CA SER A 293 -4.29 -50.64 15.40
C SER A 293 -4.44 -52.11 15.82
N THR A 294 -3.74 -52.58 16.86
CA THR A 294 -3.99 -53.91 17.44
C THR A 294 -5.30 -53.97 18.21
N LEU A 295 -5.69 -52.92 18.94
CA LEU A 295 -6.98 -52.86 19.63
C LEU A 295 -8.17 -52.85 18.65
N VAL A 296 -8.11 -52.08 17.57
CA VAL A 296 -9.17 -52.04 16.55
C VAL A 296 -9.31 -53.38 15.78
N LYS A 297 -8.22 -54.13 15.62
CA LYS A 297 -8.26 -55.44 14.93
C LYS A 297 -8.82 -56.58 15.79
N VAL A 298 -8.85 -56.43 17.11
CA VAL A 298 -9.43 -57.42 18.05
C VAL A 298 -10.94 -57.24 18.17
N ASP A 299 -11.46 -56.01 18.07
CA ASP A 299 -12.91 -55.74 18.18
C ASP A 299 -13.72 -56.05 16.90
N THR A 300 -13.08 -56.54 15.81
CA THR A 300 -13.76 -56.88 14.55
C THR A 300 -13.80 -58.39 14.27
N ILE A 301 -13.34 -59.23 15.20
CA ILE A 301 -13.45 -60.69 15.10
C ILE A 301 -13.91 -61.25 16.44
N MET A 302 -15.18 -61.02 16.76
CA MET A 302 -16.02 -61.93 17.56
C MET A 302 -17.48 -61.70 17.22
#